data_AF-A0A2E9TD00-F1
#
_entry.id   AF-A0A2E9TD00-F1
#
_cell.length_a   1.000
_cell.length_b   1.000
_cell.length_c   1.000
_cell.angle_alpha   90.00
_cell.angle_beta   90.00
_cell.angle_gamma   90.00
#
_symmetry.space_group_name_H-M   'P 1'
#
loop_
_entity.id
_entity.type
_entity.pdbx_description
1 polymer ?
#
loop_
_entity_poly.entity_id
_entity_poly.type
_entity_poly.pdbx_seq_one_letter_code
_entity_poly.pdbx_strand_id
1 'polypeptide(L)' 'MVIESGISAPDFTLASQENEPVTLSELRGSPVVLVFHPLSFTGG' A
#
# COMPACT_ATOMS: atom_id res chain seq x y z
N MET A 1 -13.21 2.03 10.88
CA MET A 1 -11.84 2.32 11.36
C MET A 1 -11.36 3.54 10.60
N VAL A 2 -10.88 4.57 11.29
CA VAL A 2 -10.39 5.82 10.69
C VAL A 2 -8.86 5.77 10.69
N ILE A 3 -8.22 6.20 9.60
CA ILE A 3 -6.77 6.30 9.53
C ILE A 3 -6.35 7.70 10.01
N GLU A 4 -5.52 7.75 11.04
CA GLU A 4 -5.08 8.98 11.71
C GLU A 4 -3.57 8.93 11.98
N SER A 5 -2.94 10.08 12.17
CA SER A 5 -1.51 10.14 12.47
C SER A 5 -1.17 9.47 13.80
N GLY A 6 -0.07 8.72 13.84
CA GLY A 6 0.43 8.06 15.05
C GLY A 6 -0.11 6.64 15.28
N ILE A 7 -1.13 6.20 14.51
CA ILE A 7 -1.56 4.81 14.54
C ILE A 7 -0.59 3.94 13.72
N SER A 8 -0.40 2.69 14.14
CA SER A 8 0.29 1.71 13.30
C SER A 8 -0.52 1.46 12.03
N ALA A 9 0.15 1.45 10.87
CA ALA A 9 -0.48 1.10 9.62
C ALA A 9 -1.09 -0.32 9.68
N PRO A 10 -2.32 -0.53 9.21
CA PRO A 10 -2.94 -1.85 9.17
C PRO A 10 -2.16 -2.73 8.19
N ASP A 11 -1.96 -4.00 8.57
CA ASP A 11 -1.30 -4.96 7.67
C ASP A 11 -2.30 -5.49 6.64
N PHE A 12 -1.83 -5.67 5.42
CA PHE A 12 -2.62 -6.21 4.32
C PHE A 12 -1.70 -6.82 3.27
N THR A 13 -2.28 -7.71 2.46
CA THR A 13 -1.62 -8.31 1.30
C THR A 13 -2.43 -7.94 0.05
N LEU A 14 -1.75 -7.43 -0.98
CA LEU A 14 -2.34 -7.13 -2.28
C LEU A 14 -1.58 -7.87 -3.38
N ALA A 15 -2.26 -8.16 -4.48
CA ALA A 15 -1.61 -8.63 -5.69
C ALA A 15 -0.88 -7.47 -6.38
N SER A 16 0.37 -7.70 -6.78
CA SER A 16 1.14 -6.79 -7.63
C SER A 16 0.67 -6.86 -9.10
N GLN A 17 1.30 -6.06 -9.97
CA GLN A 17 1.01 -6.09 -11.42
C GLN A 17 1.30 -7.46 -12.06
N GLU A 18 2.21 -8.24 -11.47
CA GLU A 18 2.56 -9.60 -11.92
C GLU A 18 1.72 -10.68 -11.22
N ASN A 19 0.67 -10.31 -10.48
CA ASN A 19 -0.13 -11.19 -9.60
C ASN A 19 0.62 -11.82 -8.42
N GLU A 20 1.86 -11.40 -8.16
CA GLU A 20 2.59 -11.83 -6.98
C GLU A 20 2.04 -11.14 -5.71
N PRO A 21 1.83 -11.88 -4.61
CA PRO A 21 1.36 -11.30 -3.36
C PRO A 21 2.45 -10.42 -2.73
N VAL A 22 2.05 -9.25 -2.25
CA VAL A 22 2.92 -8.31 -1.53
C VAL A 22 2.25 -7.94 -0.21
N THR A 23 2.94 -8.16 0.91
CA THR A 23 2.42 -7.83 2.24
C THR A 23 3.09 -6.56 2.78
N LEU A 24 2.31 -5.62 3.34
CA LEU A 24 2.84 -4.36 3.85
C LEU A 24 3.93 -4.57 4.92
N SER A 25 3.75 -5.54 5.82
CA SER A 25 4.72 -5.84 6.87
C SER A 25 6.07 -6.37 6.38
N GLU A 26 6.15 -6.91 5.16
CA GLU A 26 7.41 -7.36 4.54
C GLU A 26 8.31 -6.18 4.15
N LEU A 27 7.75 -4.98 3.98
CA LEU A 27 8.48 -3.76 3.58
C LEU A 27 9.06 -2.99 4.77
N ARG A 28 8.97 -3.54 5.99
CA ARG A 28 9.52 -2.90 7.20
C ARG A 28 11.04 -2.83 7.15
N GLY A 29 11.61 -1.82 7.80
CA GLY A 29 13.06 -1.57 7.84
C GLY A 29 13.47 -0.29 7.09
N SER A 30 12.57 0.30 6.32
CA SER A 30 12.72 1.61 5.69
C SER A 30 11.41 2.41 5.76
N PRO A 31 11.45 3.73 5.54
CA PRO A 31 10.22 4.51 5.35
C PRO A 31 9.43 4.04 4.13
N VAL A 32 8.13 3.83 4.30
CA VAL A 32 7.20 3.37 3.25
C VAL A 32 6.13 4.42 3.00
N VAL A 33 5.80 4.68 1.73
CA VAL A 33 4.72 5.56 1.31
C VAL A 33 3.68 4.75 0.54
N LEU A 34 2.41 4.84 0.94
CA LEU A 34 1.28 4.18 0.28
C LEU A 34 0.46 5.21 -0.49
N VAL A 35 0.26 4.98 -1.78
CA VAL A 35 -0.48 5.88 -2.68
C VAL A 35 -1.63 5.11 -3.32
N PHE A 36 -2.84 5.66 -3.24
CA PHE A 36 -4.01 5.16 -3.95
C PHE A 36 -4.30 6.07 -5.13
N HIS A 37 -4.48 5.51 -6.32
CA HIS A 37 -4.94 6.24 -7.50
C HIS A 37 -6.14 5.50 -8.14
N PRO A 38 -7.08 6.22 -8.80
CA PRO A 38 -8.35 5.62 -9.21
C PRO A 38 -8.20 4.52 -10.28
N LEU A 39 -7.33 4.75 -11.27
CA LEU A 39 -7.10 3.83 -12.37
C LEU A 39 -5.72 4.08 -13.01
N SER A 40 -5.03 3.02 -13.39
CA SER A 40 -3.77 3.11 -14.14
C SER A 40 -4.00 3.69 -15.54
N PHE A 41 -3.00 4.35 -16.12
CA PHE A 41 -3.05 4.92 -17.48
C PHE A 41 -4.19 5.93 -17.72
N THR A 42 -4.66 6.59 -16.65
CA THR A 42 -5.58 7.72 -16.76
C THR A 42 -4.81 9.02 -16.64
N GLY A 43 -4.85 9.81 -17.71
CA GLY A 43 -4.18 11.11 -17.83
C GLY A 43 -4.55 11.72 -19.17
N GLY A 44 -5.07 12.95 -19.16
CA GLY A 44 -5.25 13.77 -20.36
C GLY A 44 -3.94 14.36 -20.84
#